data_AF-G0EHZ9-F1
#
_entry.id   AF-G0EHZ9-F1
#
_cell.length_a   1.000
_cell.length_b   1.000
_cell.length_c   1.000
_cell.angle_alpha   90.00
_cell.angle_beta   90.00
_cell.angle_gamma   90.00
#
_symmetry.space_group_name_H-M   'P 1'
#
loop_
_entity.id
_entity.type
_entity.pdbx_description
1 polymer ?
#
loop_
_entity_poly.entity_id
_entity_poly.type
_entity_poly.pdbx_seq_one_letter_code
_entity_poly.pdbx_strand_id
1 'polypeptide(L)'
;MYEIKVDTSKLKFGFANIKKAAEISIKNTLNTVVFLSRKNALQNINNDFNLRNNFTKRNIQVEKAENTSISNMFSSVGARDKISYMALHEEGGIKKSKTGNNILMAQTAARNGSNSNLVSKELYYNKIKRNIIKYNKGKGSKKSRLIAAAYEAYKKNKFLRYKDNIYKITGFTKAGDKTYFTKEHIYNLSQKEARIEKREWLKPAIEKPIKDFQNIFNSNINKLLKSKHII
;
A
#
# COMPACT_ATOMS: atom_id res chain seq x y z
N MET A 1 -25.73 65.64 31.17
CA MET A 1 -25.78 64.27 30.65
C MET A 1 -24.70 64.17 29.58
N TYR A 2 -23.61 63.44 29.84
CA TYR A 2 -22.45 63.41 28.95
C TYR A 2 -22.58 62.27 27.96
N GLU A 3 -22.62 62.60 26.67
CA GLU A 3 -22.64 61.61 25.58
C GLU A 3 -21.19 61.34 25.16
N ILE A 4 -20.65 60.18 25.54
CA ILE A 4 -19.32 59.74 25.11
C ILE A 4 -19.46 59.08 23.74
N LYS A 5 -19.17 59.83 22.67
CA LYS A 5 -19.00 59.27 21.34
C LYS A 5 -17.59 58.70 21.19
N VAL A 6 -17.50 57.38 21.27
CA VAL A 6 -16.25 56.64 21.00
C VAL A 6 -16.00 56.65 19.49
N ASP A 7 -14.91 57.26 19.07
CA ASP A 7 -14.45 57.26 17.68
C ASP A 7 -13.92 55.86 17.30
N THR A 8 -14.79 55.07 16.66
CA THR A 8 -14.50 53.69 16.23
C THR A 8 -13.46 53.62 15.10
N SER A 9 -13.04 54.74 14.50
CA SER A 9 -11.98 54.76 13.50
C SER A 9 -10.59 54.53 14.12
N LYS A 10 -10.39 54.92 15.39
CA LYS A 10 -9.14 54.72 16.16
C LYS A 10 -9.06 53.37 16.86
N LEU A 11 -10.19 52.67 17.04
CA LEU A 11 -10.23 51.30 17.57
C LEU A 11 -9.77 50.23 16.56
N LYS A 12 -9.43 50.62 15.32
CA LYS A 12 -8.94 49.70 14.28
C LYS A 12 -7.48 49.26 14.49
N PHE A 13 -6.71 49.95 15.33
CA PHE A 13 -5.35 49.54 15.72
C PHE A 13 -5.37 48.95 17.13
N GLY A 14 -5.72 47.68 17.29
CA GLY A 14 -5.54 47.02 18.59
C GLY A 14 -6.26 45.70 18.80
N PHE A 15 -7.36 45.44 18.08
CA PHE A 15 -8.06 44.17 18.18
C PHE A 15 -7.79 43.36 16.92
N ALA A 16 -6.86 42.40 17.02
CA ALA A 16 -6.74 41.37 15.99
C ALA A 16 -8.15 40.84 15.68
N ASN A 17 -8.51 40.71 14.40
CA ASN A 17 -9.80 40.14 14.04
C ASN A 17 -9.79 38.65 14.44
N ILE A 18 -10.23 38.37 15.68
CA ILE A 18 -10.15 37.05 16.34
C ILE A 18 -10.85 35.99 15.49
N LYS A 19 -11.95 36.34 14.83
CA LYS A 19 -12.68 35.45 13.92
C LYS A 19 -11.81 35.05 12.72
N LYS A 20 -11.20 36.02 12.04
CA LYS A 20 -10.28 35.78 10.92
C LYS A 20 -9.03 35.00 11.36
N ALA A 21 -8.50 35.30 12.54
CA ALA A 21 -7.38 34.58 13.13
C ALA A 21 -7.76 33.11 13.38
N ALA A 22 -8.94 32.86 13.97
CA ALA A 22 -9.45 31.51 14.22
C ALA A 22 -9.67 30.73 12.91
N GLU A 23 -10.27 31.35 11.89
CA GLU A 23 -10.46 30.73 10.56
C GLU A 23 -9.13 30.26 9.95
N ILE A 24 -8.11 31.13 9.96
CA ILE A 24 -6.77 30.81 9.44
C ILE A 24 -6.10 29.74 10.31
N SER A 25 -6.23 29.82 11.63
CA SER A 25 -5.68 28.82 12.56
C SER A 25 -6.31 27.45 12.38
N ILE A 26 -7.64 27.37 12.21
CA ILE A 26 -8.35 26.11 11.93
C ILE A 26 -7.85 25.53 10.61
N LYS A 27 -7.78 26.33 9.55
CA LYS A 27 -7.26 25.90 8.23
C LYS A 27 -5.84 25.35 8.34
N ASN A 28 -4.95 26.06 9.01
CA ASN A 28 -3.55 25.65 9.19
C ASN A 28 -3.43 24.40 10.06
N THR A 29 -4.31 24.25 11.05
CA THR A 29 -4.37 23.06 11.92
C THR A 29 -4.82 21.85 11.14
N LEU A 30 -5.94 21.94 10.43
CA LEU A 30 -6.46 20.90 9.55
C LEU A 30 -5.40 20.42 8.55
N ASN A 31 -4.71 21.36 7.91
CA ASN A 31 -3.62 21.05 6.97
C ASN A 31 -2.44 20.39 7.68
N THR A 32 -2.00 20.92 8.82
CA THR A 32 -0.89 20.36 9.59
C THR A 32 -1.18 18.92 10.03
N VAL A 33 -2.38 18.67 10.55
CA VAL A 33 -2.84 17.35 10.99
C VAL A 33 -2.78 16.35 9.84
N VAL A 34 -3.37 16.65 8.67
CA VAL A 34 -3.34 15.71 7.53
C VAL A 34 -1.93 15.48 6.97
N PHE A 35 -1.06 16.50 6.99
CA PHE A 35 0.34 16.33 6.57
C PHE A 35 1.14 15.46 7.55
N LEU A 36 0.93 15.63 8.86
CA LEU A 36 1.52 14.75 9.88
C LEU A 36 0.99 13.33 9.75
N SER A 37 -0.32 13.15 9.57
CA SER A 37 -0.94 11.85 9.33
C SER A 37 -0.35 11.18 8.09
N ARG A 38 -0.16 11.91 6.99
CA ARG A 38 0.50 11.37 5.79
C ARG A 38 1.94 10.95 6.09
N LYS A 39 2.71 11.74 6.84
CA LYS A 39 4.08 11.39 7.23
C LYS A 39 4.11 10.09 8.03
N ASN A 40 3.25 9.96 9.04
CA ASN A 40 3.14 8.77 9.87
C ASN A 40 2.69 7.56 9.05
N ALA A 41 1.70 7.74 8.15
CA ALA A 41 1.21 6.68 7.28
C ALA A 41 2.32 6.17 6.35
N LEU A 42 3.15 7.06 5.81
CA LEU A 42 4.32 6.67 5.01
C LEU A 42 5.36 5.91 5.84
N GLN A 43 5.52 6.23 7.13
CA GLN A 43 6.40 5.47 8.04
C GLN A 43 5.86 4.08 8.31
N ASN A 44 4.58 3.94 8.67
CA ASN A 44 3.92 2.63 8.86
C ASN A 44 4.04 1.76 7.61
N ILE A 45 3.76 2.34 6.43
CA ILE A 45 3.93 1.64 5.15
C ILE A 45 5.37 1.15 4.95
N ASN A 46 6.38 1.93 5.33
CA ASN A 46 7.78 1.52 5.17
C ASN A 46 8.17 0.37 6.10
N ASN A 47 7.60 0.32 7.30
CA ASN A 47 7.95 -0.66 8.31
C ASN A 47 7.19 -1.98 8.09
N ASP A 48 5.91 -1.89 7.70
CA ASP A 48 4.99 -3.04 7.74
C ASP A 48 4.76 -3.69 6.37
N PHE A 49 5.17 -3.03 5.28
CA PHE A 49 4.93 -3.50 3.91
C PHE A 49 6.22 -3.70 3.11
N ASN A 50 6.30 -4.85 2.45
CA ASN A 50 7.33 -5.14 1.47
C ASN A 50 7.00 -4.47 0.14
N LEU A 51 7.40 -3.20 -0.01
CA LEU A 51 7.19 -2.43 -1.22
C LEU A 51 8.28 -2.72 -2.27
N ARG A 52 7.84 -3.08 -3.48
CA ARG A 52 8.74 -3.27 -4.62
C ARG A 52 9.25 -1.95 -5.22
N ASN A 53 8.50 -0.87 -5.06
CA ASN A 53 8.83 0.46 -5.59
C ASN A 53 8.07 1.56 -4.81
N ASN A 54 8.25 2.81 -5.22
CA ASN A 54 7.59 3.97 -4.60
C ASN A 54 6.14 4.21 -5.06
N PHE A 55 5.52 3.31 -5.84
CA PHE A 55 4.17 3.51 -6.37
C PHE A 55 3.15 3.72 -5.26
N THR A 56 3.15 2.87 -4.24
CA THR A 56 2.24 2.98 -3.08
C THR A 56 2.42 4.32 -2.37
N LYS A 57 3.68 4.65 -2.03
CA LYS A 57 4.03 5.89 -1.31
C LYS A 57 3.56 7.14 -2.06
N ARG A 58 3.76 7.18 -3.38
CA ARG A 58 3.35 8.33 -4.23
C ARG A 58 1.83 8.50 -4.34
N ASN A 59 1.07 7.43 -4.12
CA ASN A 59 -0.39 7.46 -4.19
C ASN A 59 -1.07 7.70 -2.82
N ILE A 60 -0.29 7.89 -1.74
CA ILE A 60 -0.81 8.44 -0.48
C ILE A 60 -0.83 9.96 -0.61
N GLN A 61 -2.03 10.52 -0.61
CA GLN A 61 -2.26 11.93 -0.90
C GLN A 61 -3.00 12.64 0.23
N VAL A 62 -2.91 13.97 0.17
CA VAL A 62 -3.56 14.88 1.08
C VAL A 62 -4.36 15.86 0.25
N GLU A 63 -5.60 16.05 0.65
CA GLU A 63 -6.45 17.15 0.21
C GLU A 63 -6.41 18.22 1.31
N LYS A 64 -6.01 19.43 0.91
CA LYS A 64 -5.87 20.54 1.86
C LYS A 64 -7.21 21.24 2.03
N ALA A 65 -7.41 21.81 3.21
CA ALA A 65 -8.46 22.79 3.41
C ALA A 65 -8.14 24.06 2.59
N GLU A 66 -9.07 24.47 1.72
CA GLU A 66 -8.95 25.68 0.89
C GLU A 66 -9.93 26.79 1.33
N ASN A 67 -11.17 26.40 1.66
CA ASN A 67 -12.27 27.29 2.04
C ASN A 67 -11.98 28.13 3.29
N THR A 68 -12.62 29.30 3.37
CA THR A 68 -12.57 30.21 4.54
C THR A 68 -13.70 29.98 5.54
N SER A 69 -14.84 29.43 5.10
CA SER A 69 -15.95 29.11 6.01
C SER A 69 -15.63 27.89 6.87
N ILE A 70 -15.63 28.08 8.20
CA ILE A 70 -15.33 27.04 9.19
C ILE A 70 -16.24 25.81 9.02
N SER A 71 -17.53 26.03 8.73
CA SER A 71 -18.52 24.94 8.65
C SER A 71 -18.24 23.94 7.53
N ASN A 72 -17.56 24.39 6.47
CA ASN A 72 -17.29 23.60 5.26
C ASN A 72 -15.79 23.31 5.10
N MET A 73 -15.01 23.54 6.15
CA MET A 73 -13.56 23.38 6.12
C MET A 73 -13.21 21.95 6.51
N PHE A 74 -12.72 21.19 5.54
CA PHE A 74 -12.22 19.84 5.77
C PHE A 74 -10.88 19.65 5.06
N SER A 75 -10.12 18.69 5.54
CA SER A 75 -8.92 18.18 4.90
C SER A 75 -8.94 16.66 5.00
N SER A 76 -8.37 15.99 4.01
CA SER A 76 -8.40 14.53 3.96
C SER A 76 -7.00 13.97 3.68
N VAL A 77 -6.75 12.74 4.15
CA VAL A 77 -5.55 11.97 3.85
C VAL A 77 -5.96 10.55 3.53
N GLY A 78 -5.41 10.00 2.45
CA GLY A 78 -5.80 8.66 2.03
C GLY A 78 -5.02 8.13 0.84
N ALA A 79 -5.37 6.89 0.51
CA ALA A 79 -4.86 6.18 -0.66
C ALA A 79 -5.75 6.51 -1.87
N ARG A 80 -5.15 6.86 -3.02
CA ARG A 80 -5.90 6.97 -4.29
C ARG A 80 -6.53 5.63 -4.69
N ASP A 81 -7.62 5.67 -5.46
CA ASP A 81 -8.31 4.47 -5.98
C ASP A 81 -7.39 3.46 -6.70
N LYS A 82 -6.34 3.98 -7.36
CA LYS A 82 -5.30 3.19 -8.05
C LYS A 82 -4.58 2.19 -7.13
N ILE A 83 -4.61 2.42 -5.81
CA ILE A 83 -4.04 1.55 -4.79
C ILE A 83 -5.11 1.04 -3.81
N SER A 84 -6.31 0.75 -4.31
CA SER A 84 -7.44 0.15 -3.55
C SER A 84 -7.09 -1.08 -2.69
N TYR A 85 -5.98 -1.77 -2.97
CA TYR A 85 -5.51 -2.85 -2.10
C TYR A 85 -5.06 -2.37 -0.72
N MET A 86 -4.69 -1.09 -0.55
CA MET A 86 -4.33 -0.54 0.76
C MET A 86 -5.53 -0.44 1.69
N ALA A 87 -6.73 -0.18 1.17
CA ALA A 87 -7.97 -0.23 1.96
C ALA A 87 -8.25 -1.66 2.45
N LEU A 88 -8.06 -2.65 1.57
CA LEU A 88 -8.19 -4.06 1.95
C LEU A 88 -7.19 -4.49 3.03
N HIS A 89 -5.99 -3.91 3.06
CA HIS A 89 -5.05 -4.15 4.15
C HIS A 89 -5.47 -3.44 5.44
N GLU A 90 -5.98 -2.21 5.35
CA GLU A 90 -6.47 -1.46 6.52
C GLU A 90 -7.60 -2.20 7.24
N GLU A 91 -8.56 -2.73 6.49
CA GLU A 91 -9.75 -3.39 7.03
C GLU A 91 -9.51 -4.90 7.27
N GLY A 92 -8.60 -5.51 6.51
CA GLY A 92 -8.54 -6.95 6.33
C GLY A 92 -9.68 -7.44 5.43
N GLY A 93 -9.62 -8.71 5.01
CA GLY A 93 -10.73 -9.33 4.28
C GLY A 93 -10.31 -10.34 3.23
N ILE A 94 -11.13 -10.50 2.19
CA ILE A 94 -10.93 -11.50 1.15
C ILE A 94 -10.61 -10.80 -0.17
N LYS A 95 -9.40 -11.04 -0.70
CA LYS A 95 -9.06 -10.66 -2.07
C LYS A 95 -9.62 -11.71 -3.01
N LYS A 96 -10.51 -11.28 -3.92
CA LYS A 96 -10.95 -12.07 -5.07
C LYS A 96 -10.34 -11.53 -6.36
N SER A 97 -10.21 -12.39 -7.35
CA SER A 97 -9.82 -11.99 -8.69
C SER A 97 -10.95 -11.23 -9.38
N LYS A 98 -10.64 -10.09 -9.99
CA LYS A 98 -11.63 -9.30 -10.75
C LYS A 98 -12.10 -10.00 -12.02
N THR A 99 -11.27 -10.86 -12.60
CA THR A 99 -11.54 -11.54 -13.88
C THR A 99 -11.93 -13.00 -13.71
N GLY A 100 -12.17 -13.47 -12.48
CA GLY A 100 -12.45 -14.88 -12.18
C GLY A 100 -11.24 -15.82 -12.25
N ASN A 101 -10.07 -15.34 -12.67
CA ASN A 101 -8.83 -16.12 -12.69
C ASN A 101 -8.35 -16.48 -11.28
N ASN A 102 -7.64 -17.60 -11.13
CA ASN A 102 -7.04 -17.95 -9.84
C ASN A 102 -5.97 -16.94 -9.40
N ILE A 103 -5.80 -16.79 -8.10
CA ILE A 103 -4.83 -15.90 -7.48
C ILE A 103 -3.45 -16.51 -7.53
N LEU A 104 -2.48 -15.66 -7.88
CA LEU A 104 -1.07 -16.00 -7.92
C LEU A 104 -0.47 -15.94 -6.51
N MET A 105 -0.16 -17.10 -5.93
CA MET A 105 0.51 -17.20 -4.63
C MET A 105 1.96 -17.64 -4.79
N ALA A 106 2.88 -16.68 -4.67
CA ALA A 106 4.32 -16.95 -4.66
C ALA A 106 4.71 -17.74 -3.42
N GLN A 107 5.47 -18.81 -3.62
CA GLN A 107 6.01 -19.64 -2.54
C GLN A 107 7.37 -19.12 -2.06
N THR A 108 7.88 -19.65 -0.94
CA THR A 108 9.16 -19.24 -0.34
C THR A 108 10.34 -19.45 -1.28
N ALA A 109 10.34 -20.49 -2.11
CA ALA A 109 11.38 -20.70 -3.13
C ALA A 109 11.44 -19.56 -4.16
N ALA A 110 10.31 -18.92 -4.46
CA ALA A 110 10.29 -17.74 -5.32
C ALA A 110 10.88 -16.47 -4.65
N ARG A 111 11.12 -16.54 -3.34
CA ARG A 111 11.50 -15.43 -2.45
C ARG A 111 12.79 -15.73 -1.67
N ASN A 112 13.68 -16.56 -2.23
CA ASN A 112 14.95 -16.92 -1.58
C ASN A 112 14.75 -17.49 -0.16
N GLY A 113 13.72 -18.33 0.04
CA GLY A 113 13.50 -19.07 1.28
C GLY A 113 12.64 -18.38 2.34
N SER A 114 12.29 -17.08 2.19
CA SER A 114 11.50 -16.35 3.19
C SER A 114 10.30 -15.61 2.61
N ASN A 115 9.18 -15.58 3.35
CA ASN A 115 8.01 -14.77 2.99
C ASN A 115 8.21 -13.27 3.21
N SER A 116 9.21 -12.86 4.02
CA SER A 116 9.60 -11.45 4.18
C SER A 116 10.28 -10.89 2.93
N ASN A 117 10.87 -11.74 2.11
CA ASN A 117 11.57 -11.32 0.91
C ASN A 117 10.61 -11.07 -0.26
N LEU A 118 10.99 -10.13 -1.12
CA LEU A 118 10.34 -9.95 -2.41
C LEU A 118 10.62 -11.16 -3.31
N VAL A 119 9.69 -11.39 -4.26
CA VAL A 119 9.92 -12.39 -5.31
C VAL A 119 11.13 -11.96 -6.15
N SER A 120 12.05 -12.90 -6.38
CA SER A 120 13.25 -12.65 -7.20
C SER A 120 12.86 -12.21 -8.61
N LYS A 121 13.58 -11.22 -9.16
CA LYS A 121 13.20 -10.59 -10.46
C LYS A 121 13.12 -11.57 -11.63
N GLU A 122 13.86 -12.67 -11.57
CA GLU A 122 13.85 -13.76 -12.54
C GLU A 122 12.57 -14.60 -12.45
N LEU A 123 12.03 -14.72 -11.24
CA LEU A 123 10.87 -15.54 -10.91
C LEU A 123 9.56 -14.76 -10.96
N TYR A 124 9.55 -13.52 -11.45
CA TYR A 124 8.29 -12.81 -11.67
C TYR A 124 7.39 -13.57 -12.63
N TYR A 125 6.12 -13.71 -12.25
CA TYR A 125 5.12 -14.42 -13.03
C TYR A 125 5.08 -14.05 -14.51
N ASN A 126 5.17 -12.75 -14.84
CA ASN A 126 5.16 -12.28 -16.22
C ASN A 126 6.37 -12.75 -17.05
N LYS A 127 7.51 -13.02 -16.43
CA LYS A 127 8.68 -13.62 -17.09
C LYS A 127 8.52 -15.13 -17.20
N ILE A 128 8.21 -15.80 -16.10
CA ILE A 128 8.15 -17.27 -16.07
C ILE A 128 7.03 -17.82 -16.94
N LYS A 129 5.87 -17.14 -17.05
CA LYS A 129 4.69 -17.66 -17.77
C LYS A 129 4.97 -17.93 -19.25
N ARG A 130 5.91 -17.18 -19.85
CA ARG A 130 6.36 -17.35 -21.23
C ARG A 130 7.38 -18.49 -21.38
N ASN A 131 8.05 -18.83 -20.27
CA ASN A 131 9.10 -19.85 -20.18
C ASN A 131 8.61 -21.16 -19.56
N ILE A 132 7.30 -21.40 -19.53
CA ILE A 132 6.73 -22.69 -19.13
C ILE A 132 6.83 -23.66 -20.30
N ILE A 133 7.34 -24.87 -20.05
CA ILE A 133 7.32 -25.96 -21.03
C ILE A 133 5.87 -26.31 -21.38
N LYS A 134 5.59 -26.34 -22.68
CA LYS A 134 4.29 -26.83 -23.17
C LYS A 134 4.29 -28.35 -23.11
N TYR A 135 3.30 -28.89 -22.42
CA TYR A 135 3.16 -30.34 -22.31
C TYR A 135 2.66 -30.91 -23.64
N ASN A 136 3.46 -31.78 -24.27
CA ASN A 136 3.03 -32.46 -25.49
C ASN A 136 2.03 -33.57 -25.17
N LYS A 137 0.85 -33.53 -25.79
CA LYS A 137 -0.21 -34.55 -25.66
C LYS A 137 0.06 -35.81 -26.53
N GLY A 138 1.34 -36.17 -26.70
CA GLY A 138 1.75 -37.28 -27.58
C GLY A 138 1.52 -38.68 -26.98
N LYS A 139 2.01 -39.69 -27.71
CA LYS A 139 1.98 -41.11 -27.29
C LYS A 139 2.79 -41.33 -26.01
N GLY A 140 2.34 -42.28 -25.17
CA GLY A 140 2.99 -42.64 -23.90
C GLY A 140 2.15 -42.37 -22.65
N SER A 141 2.62 -42.86 -21.49
CA SER A 141 1.90 -42.71 -20.22
C SER A 141 1.97 -41.27 -19.68
N LYS A 142 0.99 -40.88 -18.86
CA LYS A 142 0.98 -39.56 -18.21
C LYS A 142 2.24 -39.32 -17.36
N LYS A 143 2.75 -40.37 -16.72
CA LYS A 143 3.99 -40.31 -15.90
C LYS A 143 5.21 -40.10 -16.78
N SER A 144 5.39 -40.85 -17.87
CA SER A 144 6.56 -40.70 -18.75
C SER A 144 6.60 -39.33 -19.41
N ARG A 145 5.46 -38.83 -19.87
CA ARG A 145 5.34 -37.47 -20.43
C ARG A 145 5.66 -36.37 -19.42
N LEU A 146 5.31 -36.56 -18.14
CA LEU A 146 5.68 -35.62 -17.07
C LEU A 146 7.19 -35.61 -16.82
N ILE A 147 7.81 -36.79 -16.78
CA ILE A 147 9.27 -36.90 -16.63
C ILE A 147 9.98 -36.25 -17.81
N ALA A 148 9.53 -36.50 -19.04
CA ALA A 148 10.08 -35.88 -20.24
C ALA A 148 9.96 -34.35 -20.22
N ALA A 149 8.78 -33.82 -19.84
CA ALA A 149 8.57 -32.38 -19.69
C ALA A 149 9.44 -31.77 -18.57
N ALA A 150 9.60 -32.48 -17.45
CA ALA A 150 10.49 -32.06 -16.38
C ALA A 150 11.96 -32.04 -16.83
N TYR A 151 12.38 -33.03 -17.63
CA TYR A 151 13.73 -33.12 -18.16
C TYR A 151 14.02 -31.99 -19.14
N GLU A 152 13.06 -31.69 -20.03
CA GLU A 152 13.16 -30.55 -20.94
C GLU A 152 13.19 -29.22 -20.17
N ALA A 153 12.38 -29.09 -19.11
CA ALA A 153 12.38 -27.93 -18.23
C ALA A 153 13.76 -27.72 -17.58
N TYR A 154 14.34 -28.78 -17.03
CA TYR A 154 15.67 -28.74 -16.43
C TYR A 154 16.75 -28.37 -17.45
N LYS A 155 16.82 -29.10 -18.58
CA LYS A 155 17.85 -28.89 -19.62
C LYS A 155 17.80 -27.49 -20.22
N LYS A 156 16.60 -26.91 -20.38
CA LYS A 156 16.40 -25.58 -20.98
C LYS A 156 16.28 -24.45 -19.94
N ASN A 157 16.49 -24.73 -18.65
CA ASN A 157 16.26 -23.80 -17.54
C ASN A 157 14.87 -23.11 -17.62
N LYS A 158 13.85 -23.90 -17.91
CA LYS A 158 12.44 -23.50 -18.04
C LYS A 158 11.61 -24.01 -16.87
N PHE A 159 10.36 -23.57 -16.81
CA PHE A 159 9.44 -23.93 -15.74
C PHE A 159 8.51 -25.06 -16.17
N LEU A 160 8.10 -25.89 -15.22
CA LEU A 160 7.10 -26.91 -15.42
C LEU A 160 5.79 -26.48 -14.76
N ARG A 161 4.71 -26.40 -15.53
CA ARG A 161 3.36 -26.27 -14.98
C ARG A 161 2.74 -27.65 -14.83
N TYR A 162 2.26 -27.97 -13.63
CA TYR A 162 1.50 -29.18 -13.38
C TYR A 162 0.27 -28.86 -12.54
N LYS A 163 -0.91 -29.09 -13.12
CA LYS A 163 -2.19 -28.59 -12.60
C LYS A 163 -2.11 -27.06 -12.38
N ASP A 164 -2.42 -26.63 -11.18
CA ASP A 164 -2.41 -25.22 -10.76
C ASP A 164 -1.08 -24.78 -10.16
N ASN A 165 -0.02 -25.57 -10.27
CA ASN A 165 1.27 -25.22 -9.66
C ASN A 165 2.35 -25.05 -10.73
N ILE A 166 3.30 -24.16 -10.45
CA ILE A 166 4.47 -23.90 -11.28
C ILE A 166 5.72 -24.26 -10.49
N TYR A 167 6.58 -25.07 -11.10
CA TYR A 167 7.80 -25.60 -10.51
C TYR A 167 9.04 -25.21 -11.32
N LYS A 168 10.15 -25.00 -10.62
CA LYS A 168 11.50 -25.03 -11.19
C LYS A 168 12.07 -26.42 -10.92
N ILE A 169 12.55 -27.10 -11.95
CA ILE A 169 13.18 -28.42 -11.77
C ILE A 169 14.65 -28.19 -11.45
N THR A 170 15.14 -28.76 -10.35
CA THR A 170 16.49 -28.49 -9.84
C THR A 170 17.46 -29.64 -10.02
N GLY A 171 16.96 -30.85 -10.31
CA GLY A 171 17.82 -32.00 -10.54
C GLY A 171 17.05 -33.25 -10.91
N PHE A 172 17.82 -34.28 -11.28
CA PHE A 172 17.34 -35.61 -11.64
C PHE A 172 18.14 -36.66 -10.90
N THR A 173 17.47 -37.73 -10.50
CA THR A 173 18.08 -38.85 -9.79
C THR A 173 17.53 -40.15 -10.36
N LYS A 174 18.42 -41.12 -10.62
CA LYS A 174 18.04 -42.45 -11.07
C LYS A 174 18.20 -43.43 -9.91
N ALA A 175 17.19 -44.25 -9.65
CA ALA A 175 17.25 -45.34 -8.69
C ALA A 175 16.68 -46.61 -9.33
N GLY A 176 17.57 -47.53 -9.70
CA GLY A 176 17.23 -48.67 -10.57
C GLY A 176 16.66 -48.21 -11.91
N ASP A 177 15.51 -48.76 -12.29
CA ASP A 177 14.80 -48.42 -13.53
C ASP A 177 13.88 -47.19 -13.41
N LYS A 178 13.86 -46.54 -12.25
CA LYS A 178 12.99 -45.39 -11.98
C LYS A 178 13.77 -44.09 -12.01
N THR A 179 13.21 -43.10 -12.70
CA THR A 179 13.74 -41.74 -12.77
C THR A 179 12.89 -40.80 -11.92
N TYR A 180 13.54 -40.08 -11.02
CA TYR A 180 12.96 -39.07 -10.15
C TYR A 180 13.55 -37.69 -10.50
N PHE A 181 12.82 -36.64 -10.13
CA PHE A 181 13.28 -35.27 -10.28
C PHE A 181 12.99 -34.46 -9.02
N THR A 182 13.93 -33.61 -8.65
CA THR A 182 13.78 -32.63 -7.59
C THR A 182 13.19 -31.34 -8.16
N LYS A 183 12.35 -30.69 -7.37
CA LYS A 183 11.61 -29.51 -7.83
C LYS A 183 11.43 -28.51 -6.70
N GLU A 184 11.52 -27.24 -7.04
CA GLU A 184 11.14 -26.12 -6.19
C GLU A 184 9.77 -25.63 -6.62
N HIS A 185 8.87 -25.49 -5.65
CA HIS A 185 7.54 -24.95 -5.88
C HIS A 185 7.62 -23.42 -5.92
N ILE A 186 7.33 -22.81 -7.07
CA ILE A 186 7.49 -21.36 -7.28
C ILE A 186 6.16 -20.64 -7.08
N TYR A 187 5.07 -21.14 -7.67
CA TYR A 187 3.75 -20.54 -7.55
C TYR A 187 2.65 -21.57 -7.42
N ASN A 188 1.69 -21.25 -6.56
CA ASN A 188 0.40 -21.92 -6.46
C ASN A 188 -0.69 -21.03 -7.05
N LEU A 189 -1.48 -21.57 -7.98
CA LEU A 189 -2.60 -20.95 -8.69
C LEU A 189 -3.91 -21.69 -8.40
N SER A 190 -4.04 -22.46 -7.32
CA SER A 190 -5.25 -23.25 -7.04
C SER A 190 -6.38 -22.42 -6.44
N GLN A 191 -6.03 -21.32 -5.76
CA GLN A 191 -6.98 -20.55 -4.97
C GLN A 191 -7.67 -19.48 -5.82
N LYS A 192 -9.00 -19.38 -5.71
CA LYS A 192 -9.78 -18.28 -6.33
C LYS A 192 -9.74 -17.01 -5.50
N GLU A 193 -9.49 -17.16 -4.20
CA GLU A 193 -9.52 -16.10 -3.21
C GLU A 193 -8.37 -16.25 -2.22
N ALA A 194 -7.95 -15.13 -1.63
CA ALA A 194 -6.89 -15.09 -0.64
C ALA A 194 -7.34 -14.21 0.52
N ARG A 195 -7.26 -14.76 1.74
CA ARG A 195 -7.49 -13.98 2.95
C ARG A 195 -6.31 -13.04 3.16
N ILE A 196 -6.62 -11.76 3.31
CA ILE A 196 -5.68 -10.71 3.66
C ILE A 196 -5.90 -10.38 5.13
N GLU A 197 -4.85 -10.54 5.92
CA GLU A 197 -4.85 -10.13 7.32
C GLU A 197 -4.94 -8.61 7.42
N LYS A 198 -5.63 -8.17 8.47
CA LYS A 198 -5.73 -6.76 8.82
C LYS A 198 -4.35 -6.24 9.22
N ARG A 199 -3.92 -5.17 8.55
CA ARG A 199 -2.67 -4.43 8.77
C ARG A 199 -2.97 -2.95 8.63
N GLU A 200 -3.39 -2.35 9.74
CA GLU A 200 -3.71 -0.93 9.81
C GLU A 200 -2.44 -0.10 9.57
N TRP A 201 -2.49 0.78 8.58
CA TRP A 201 -1.40 1.70 8.22
C TRP A 201 -1.85 3.15 8.34
N LEU A 202 -3.14 3.43 8.12
CA LEU A 202 -3.69 4.78 8.10
C LEU A 202 -4.33 5.18 9.43
N LYS A 203 -5.16 4.33 10.03
CA LYS A 203 -5.80 4.59 11.31
C LYS A 203 -4.80 4.96 12.41
N PRO A 204 -3.76 4.15 12.72
CA PRO A 204 -2.76 4.51 13.73
C PRO A 204 -1.96 5.77 13.35
N ALA A 205 -1.84 6.07 12.05
CA ALA A 205 -1.15 7.27 11.58
C ALA A 205 -1.95 8.56 11.86
N ILE A 206 -3.27 8.47 11.94
CA ILE A 206 -4.20 9.57 12.16
C ILE A 206 -4.45 9.82 13.66
N GLU A 207 -4.52 8.76 14.47
CA GLU A 207 -4.90 8.86 15.89
C GLU A 207 -4.05 9.85 16.69
N LYS A 208 -2.73 9.84 16.51
CA LYS A 208 -1.82 10.74 17.25
C LYS A 208 -2.00 12.21 16.83
N PRO A 209 -1.93 12.58 15.53
CA PRO A 209 -2.23 13.95 15.09
C PRO A 209 -3.60 14.47 15.53
N ILE A 210 -4.63 13.62 15.60
CA ILE A 210 -5.95 14.01 16.12
C ILE A 210 -5.89 14.30 17.63
N LYS A 211 -5.21 13.46 18.43
CA LYS A 211 -5.04 13.73 19.86
C LYS A 211 -4.31 15.06 20.11
N ASP A 212 -3.35 15.41 19.25
CA ASP A 212 -2.60 16.65 19.32
C ASP A 212 -3.31 17.86 18.69
N PHE A 213 -4.55 17.70 18.21
CA PHE A 213 -5.26 18.73 17.43
C PHE A 213 -5.34 20.08 18.16
N GLN A 214 -5.75 20.06 19.43
CA GLN A 214 -5.88 21.29 20.24
C GLN A 214 -4.52 21.98 20.44
N ASN A 215 -3.45 21.21 20.64
CA ASN A 215 -2.10 21.74 20.82
C ASN A 215 -1.59 22.39 19.52
N ILE A 216 -1.85 21.74 18.37
CA ILE A 216 -1.51 22.28 17.04
C ILE A 216 -2.29 23.57 16.79
N PHE A 217 -3.59 23.60 17.12
CA PHE A 217 -4.42 24.79 17.02
C PHE A 217 -3.89 25.94 17.88
N ASN A 218 -3.63 25.68 19.16
CA ASN A 218 -3.07 26.67 20.09
C ASN A 218 -1.74 27.22 19.59
N SER A 219 -0.87 26.38 19.03
CA SER A 219 0.39 26.81 18.42
C SER A 219 0.15 27.75 17.22
N ASN A 220 -0.78 27.39 16.33
CA ASN A 220 -1.08 28.17 15.14
C ASN A 220 -1.73 29.53 15.46
N ILE A 221 -2.67 29.58 16.40
CA ILE A 221 -3.30 30.84 16.79
C ILE A 221 -2.33 31.77 17.52
N ASN A 222 -1.48 31.22 18.40
CA ASN A 222 -0.45 32.01 19.08
C ASN A 222 0.57 32.60 18.10
N LYS A 223 0.95 31.87 17.04
CA LYS A 223 1.84 32.40 15.98
C LYS A 223 1.20 33.58 15.24
N LEU A 224 -0.09 33.49 14.91
CA LEU A 224 -0.82 34.56 14.22
C LEU A 224 -1.01 35.80 15.09
N LEU A 225 -1.34 35.62 16.36
CA LEU A 225 -1.50 36.73 17.30
C LEU A 225 -0.17 37.45 17.58
N LYS A 226 0.96 36.72 17.58
CA LYS A 226 2.30 37.30 17.76
C LYS A 226 2.84 38.00 16.50
N SER A 227 2.40 37.62 15.30
CA SER A 227 3.02 38.09 14.04
C SER A 227 2.54 39.46 13.53
N LYS A 228 1.63 40.16 14.24
CA LYS A 228 1.02 41.45 13.80
C LYS A 228 0.46 41.46 12.36
N HIS A 229 0.31 40.31 11.70
CA HIS A 229 -0.12 40.18 10.29
C HIS A 229 -1.65 40.09 10.11
N ILE A 230 -2.42 40.53 11.11
CA ILE A 230 -3.86 40.67 11.00
C ILE A 230 -4.18 42.13 11.30
N ILE A 231 -3.92 42.98 10.29
CA ILE A 231 -4.51 44.31 10.10
C ILE A 231 -5.46 44.18 8.92
#